data_AF-A0AAN9BWU0-F1
#
_entry.id   AF-A0AAN9BWU0-F1
#
_cell.length_a   1.000
_cell.length_b   1.000
_cell.length_c   1.000
_cell.angle_alpha   90.00
_cell.angle_beta   90.00
_cell.angle_gamma   90.00
#
_symmetry.space_group_name_H-M   'P 1'
#
loop_
_entity.id
_entity.type
_entity.pdbx_description
1 polymer ?
#
loop_
_entity_poly.entity_id
_entity_poly.type
_entity_poly.pdbx_seq_one_letter_code
_entity_poly.pdbx_strand_id
1 'polypeptide(L)'
;MCPNTRSHRTASCNTQTWNRWRGCNKMVVVLTLVVMLLWPTLASSQPYRNMYASQQSPPDPCYDENGTPKRCIPDFVNAAFSKEVVASSTCGSPPTRYCKSSTDESGQIKRNCFICDANHQMRRHPSAYLTDLNNPNNLTCWMSEPFVQYPQNVTLKLSLNKKYELTYISLQFCSARPDSMGIFKSVDYGKSWVPFQYYSSNCKKMYAKSPRSAITKANEQEALCTEAYSNIDPLSGARVAFSTLEGRPSAYAFDNSPVLQDWVTATDIMVVFNKLNTYGDESPDDEGSRESYYYALSDFAVGGRCKCNGHASRCITNREGRLVCECKHNTDGYDCEMCKPFHYDRPWQRATSTEAHECVACNCNLHASKCRFNMELYQLSGYKSGGVCRNCRHNTAGRNCNYCKEGFYRDKSKDITHRKACKACKCHPVGALGKMCNQTTGQCPCKDGVTGLTCDRCAKGYQQSKSPIAPCIKIPKPTTTSNGGNGGKGKGKDRPDPADDSSCKKCKKRVRRLKFKKYCKRDYAIQAQVISRETVDEWVKFNVNVVQSYPRPTDRSARRGETHLWVPRDDLKCKCPKIRLGRRYLVVARYRKGDNRYIVDRKAKVVRWKDKWNRRLRRYVKRERRGLCRG
;
A
#
# COMPACT_ATOMS: atom_id res chain seq x y z
N MET A 1 -13.68 22.95 49.87
CA MET A 1 -13.71 22.30 51.20
C MET A 1 -13.82 20.80 51.00
N CYS A 2 -13.08 20.01 51.77
CA CYS A 2 -13.39 18.60 52.05
C CYS A 2 -14.10 18.54 53.43
N PRO A 3 -14.80 17.46 53.81
CA PRO A 3 -14.14 16.22 54.28
C PRO A 3 -14.79 14.94 53.65
N ASN A 4 -14.34 13.68 53.79
CA ASN A 4 -13.61 12.91 54.84
C ASN A 4 -14.49 12.54 56.06
N THR A 5 -14.52 11.35 56.67
CA THR A 5 -13.71 10.09 56.60
C THR A 5 -14.66 8.86 56.42
N ARG A 6 -14.50 7.57 56.86
CA ARG A 6 -13.59 6.84 57.78
C ARG A 6 -13.51 5.31 57.48
N SER A 7 -12.99 4.56 58.46
CA SER A 7 -12.50 3.16 58.58
C SER A 7 -13.57 2.10 59.01
N HIS A 8 -13.33 0.80 59.27
CA HIS A 8 -12.15 -0.07 59.57
C HIS A 8 -12.24 -1.44 58.83
N ARG A 9 -11.35 -2.46 58.88
CA ARG A 9 -10.25 -2.94 59.78
C ARG A 9 -9.09 -3.50 58.90
N THR A 10 -7.81 -3.11 59.07
CA THR A 10 -6.71 -3.75 59.88
C THR A 10 -6.49 -5.26 59.64
N ALA A 11 -5.25 -5.79 59.49
CA ALA A 11 -4.00 -5.37 60.14
C ALA A 11 -2.67 -5.54 59.35
N SER A 12 -1.67 -4.73 59.75
CA SER A 12 -0.25 -5.05 60.13
C SER A 12 0.66 -5.85 59.17
N CYS A 13 1.71 -5.27 58.54
CA CYS A 13 3.07 -4.94 59.05
C CYS A 13 4.01 -6.16 59.27
N ASN A 14 5.34 -6.11 59.03
CA ASN A 14 6.22 -4.93 58.93
C ASN A 14 7.47 -5.05 57.99
N THR A 15 8.27 -3.99 57.96
CA THR A 15 9.60 -3.69 57.37
C THR A 15 10.72 -4.78 57.46
N GLN A 16 11.91 -4.70 56.83
CA GLN A 16 12.73 -3.53 56.44
C GLN A 16 13.78 -3.79 55.32
N THR A 17 14.42 -2.72 54.82
CA THR A 17 15.53 -2.67 53.83
C THR A 17 16.93 -2.94 54.45
N TRP A 18 18.01 -3.07 53.65
CA TRP A 18 19.33 -2.42 53.91
C TRP A 18 20.24 -2.41 52.64
N ASN A 19 21.48 -1.90 52.72
CA ASN A 19 22.26 -1.37 51.56
C ASN A 19 23.71 -1.94 51.39
N ARG A 20 24.11 -2.18 50.12
CA ARG A 20 25.38 -1.77 49.45
C ARG A 20 26.72 -1.71 50.24
N TRP A 21 27.77 -2.41 49.79
CA TRP A 21 29.20 -2.03 50.00
C TRP A 21 30.14 -2.50 48.85
N ARG A 22 31.45 -2.18 48.91
CA ARG A 22 32.48 -2.42 47.85
C ARG A 22 33.83 -2.92 48.42
N GLY A 23 34.51 -3.82 47.67
CA GLY A 23 35.90 -3.62 47.21
C GLY A 23 37.10 -4.32 47.92
N CYS A 24 38.04 -4.82 47.09
CA CYS A 24 39.44 -5.21 47.37
C CYS A 24 39.67 -6.42 48.32
N ASN A 25 40.67 -7.29 48.13
CA ASN A 25 42.07 -7.02 47.76
C ASN A 25 42.73 -8.06 46.81
N LYS A 26 44.06 -7.98 46.58
CA LYS A 26 44.83 -8.85 45.64
C LYS A 26 45.96 -9.62 46.35
N MET A 27 46.27 -10.84 45.88
CA MET A 27 47.67 -11.34 45.84
C MET A 27 47.90 -12.30 44.66
N VAL A 28 49.09 -12.92 44.56
CA VAL A 28 49.80 -13.06 43.26
C VAL A 28 50.74 -14.30 43.19
N VAL A 29 50.60 -15.10 42.11
CA VAL A 29 51.62 -15.84 41.30
C VAL A 29 52.53 -16.89 42.03
N VAL A 30 52.78 -18.10 41.49
CA VAL A 30 54.08 -18.54 40.86
C VAL A 30 54.06 -20.06 40.49
N LEU A 31 54.51 -20.40 39.25
CA LEU A 31 55.12 -21.66 38.69
C LEU A 31 54.60 -23.09 39.08
N THR A 32 55.18 -24.20 38.56
CA THR A 32 55.04 -24.83 37.22
C THR A 32 55.68 -26.23 37.15
N LEU A 33 55.11 -27.13 36.31
CA LEU A 33 55.75 -28.28 35.64
C LEU A 33 56.20 -29.50 36.48
N VAL A 34 56.43 -30.63 35.77
CA VAL A 34 56.73 -32.00 36.27
C VAL A 34 55.49 -32.60 36.99
N VAL A 35 54.97 -33.79 36.66
CA VAL A 35 55.56 -35.01 36.07
C VAL A 35 54.92 -35.39 34.72
N MET A 36 55.76 -35.68 33.71
CA MET A 36 55.50 -36.78 32.77
C MET A 36 56.35 -37.98 33.21
N LEU A 37 55.80 -39.20 33.07
CA LEU A 37 56.46 -40.50 32.81
C LEU A 37 55.72 -41.64 33.53
N LEU A 38 55.06 -42.51 32.75
CA LEU A 38 55.00 -43.99 32.91
C LEU A 38 53.89 -44.61 32.03
N TRP A 39 54.24 -44.86 30.77
CA TRP A 39 53.81 -45.98 29.89
C TRP A 39 52.31 -46.33 29.63
N PRO A 40 52.00 -47.12 28.58
CA PRO A 40 52.71 -47.38 27.32
C PRO A 40 51.87 -47.04 26.05
N THR A 41 52.42 -47.33 24.88
CA THR A 41 51.83 -47.05 23.55
C THR A 41 50.92 -48.18 23.03
N LEU A 42 49.83 -47.79 22.34
CA LEU A 42 49.13 -48.62 21.35
C LEU A 42 48.77 -47.73 20.14
N ALA A 43 48.64 -48.34 18.95
CA ALA A 43 48.75 -47.63 17.67
C ALA A 43 47.41 -47.23 17.02
N SER A 44 47.52 -46.29 16.07
CA SER A 44 46.56 -45.99 14.98
C SER A 44 45.07 -45.77 15.34
N SER A 45 44.66 -44.50 15.46
CA SER A 45 43.56 -43.96 14.65
C SER A 45 43.34 -42.45 14.84
N GLN A 46 43.06 -41.77 13.72
CA GLN A 46 42.36 -40.49 13.62
C GLN A 46 41.28 -40.66 12.52
N PRO A 47 40.21 -39.83 12.47
CA PRO A 47 39.66 -38.97 13.52
C PRO A 47 38.12 -39.07 13.63
N TYR A 48 37.57 -39.37 14.82
CA TYR A 48 36.13 -39.23 15.08
C TYR A 48 35.83 -38.41 16.35
N ARG A 49 35.82 -37.08 16.19
CA ARG A 49 35.12 -36.14 17.07
C ARG A 49 34.38 -35.09 16.24
N ASN A 50 33.30 -34.55 16.81
CA ASN A 50 32.47 -33.47 16.26
C ASN A 50 31.56 -33.80 15.07
N MET A 51 30.77 -34.88 15.16
CA MET A 51 29.56 -35.05 14.31
C MET A 51 28.37 -34.16 14.75
N TYR A 52 28.58 -33.24 15.69
CA TYR A 52 27.63 -32.24 16.17
C TYR A 52 28.15 -30.81 15.97
N ALA A 53 28.67 -30.53 14.77
CA ALA A 53 28.93 -29.17 14.33
C ALA A 53 27.74 -28.67 13.48
N SER A 54 27.19 -27.50 13.83
CA SER A 54 26.29 -26.74 12.96
C SER A 54 24.97 -27.42 12.53
N GLN A 55 24.03 -27.61 13.46
CA GLN A 55 22.61 -27.41 13.11
C GLN A 55 22.36 -25.91 12.90
N GLN A 56 22.82 -25.37 11.77
CA GLN A 56 22.28 -24.13 11.24
C GLN A 56 20.80 -24.36 10.92
N SER A 57 19.94 -23.44 11.33
CA SER A 57 18.56 -23.42 10.85
C SER A 57 18.56 -23.39 9.30
N PRO A 58 17.77 -24.22 8.62
CA PRO A 58 17.78 -24.27 7.16
C PRO A 58 17.56 -22.86 6.58
N PRO A 59 18.31 -22.47 5.53
CA PRO A 59 18.28 -21.11 5.00
C PRO A 59 16.86 -20.76 4.53
N ASP A 60 16.36 -19.58 4.90
CA ASP A 60 14.99 -19.16 4.61
C ASP A 60 14.75 -19.14 3.09
N PRO A 61 13.92 -20.05 2.53
CA PRO A 61 13.84 -20.25 1.09
C PRO A 61 13.13 -19.11 0.36
N CYS A 62 12.71 -18.07 1.08
CA CYS A 62 12.30 -16.77 0.53
C CYS A 62 13.48 -15.87 0.13
N TYR A 63 14.73 -16.27 0.36
CA TYR A 63 15.92 -15.51 -0.03
C TYR A 63 16.95 -16.39 -0.73
N ASP A 64 17.79 -15.79 -1.60
CA ASP A 64 18.99 -16.44 -2.13
C ASP A 64 20.15 -16.41 -1.11
N GLU A 65 21.29 -16.98 -1.50
CA GLU A 65 22.52 -17.04 -0.67
C GLU A 65 23.13 -15.64 -0.40
N ASN A 66 22.79 -14.64 -1.22
CA ASN A 66 23.19 -13.24 -1.04
C ASN A 66 22.18 -12.44 -0.20
N GLY A 67 21.07 -13.06 0.23
CA GLY A 67 19.97 -12.41 0.93
C GLY A 67 19.03 -11.60 0.04
N THR A 68 19.08 -11.76 -1.30
CA THR A 68 18.10 -11.14 -2.20
C THR A 68 16.76 -11.89 -2.14
N PRO A 69 15.61 -11.19 -2.17
CA PRO A 69 14.29 -11.82 -2.15
C PRO A 69 14.03 -12.70 -3.38
N LYS A 70 13.51 -13.92 -3.16
CA LYS A 70 13.05 -14.83 -4.23
C LYS A 70 11.70 -15.45 -3.86
N ARG A 71 10.87 -15.80 -4.85
CA ARG A 71 9.55 -16.40 -4.58
C ARG A 71 9.69 -17.67 -3.74
N CYS A 72 8.90 -17.74 -2.67
CA CYS A 72 8.75 -18.92 -1.82
C CYS A 72 7.26 -19.26 -1.65
N ILE A 73 6.94 -20.56 -1.71
CA ILE A 73 5.58 -21.07 -1.55
C ILE A 73 5.57 -22.14 -0.46
N PRO A 74 4.48 -22.31 0.30
CA PRO A 74 4.36 -23.39 1.28
C PRO A 74 4.34 -24.77 0.64
N ASP A 75 4.68 -25.78 1.43
CA ASP A 75 4.64 -27.18 1.04
C ASP A 75 3.26 -27.64 0.55
N PHE A 76 3.27 -28.71 -0.24
CA PHE A 76 2.05 -29.36 -0.72
C PHE A 76 1.52 -30.32 0.35
N VAL A 77 0.23 -30.22 0.66
CA VAL A 77 -0.41 -31.01 1.73
C VAL A 77 -1.80 -31.49 1.31
N ASN A 78 -2.26 -32.58 1.93
CA ASN A 78 -3.68 -32.85 2.04
C ASN A 78 -4.28 -31.91 3.08
N ALA A 79 -4.92 -30.83 2.65
CA ALA A 79 -5.50 -29.81 3.53
C ALA A 79 -6.74 -30.31 4.31
N ALA A 80 -7.31 -31.46 3.92
CA ALA A 80 -8.39 -32.13 4.62
C ALA A 80 -7.94 -33.03 5.77
N PHE A 81 -6.67 -33.46 5.80
CA PHE A 81 -6.20 -34.45 6.78
C PHE A 81 -6.38 -33.96 8.23
N SER A 82 -6.94 -34.82 9.08
CA SER A 82 -7.32 -34.50 10.47
C SER A 82 -8.22 -33.27 10.59
N LYS A 83 -9.14 -33.06 9.65
CA LYS A 83 -10.20 -32.04 9.72
C LYS A 83 -11.57 -32.67 9.92
N GLU A 84 -12.37 -32.08 10.79
CA GLU A 84 -13.78 -32.43 10.92
C GLU A 84 -14.54 -32.09 9.64
N VAL A 85 -15.30 -33.07 9.13
CA VAL A 85 -16.20 -32.91 7.99
C VAL A 85 -17.63 -33.00 8.50
N VAL A 86 -18.43 -31.97 8.22
CA VAL A 86 -19.85 -31.94 8.58
C VAL A 86 -20.65 -32.63 7.48
N ALA A 87 -21.15 -33.82 7.79
CA ALA A 87 -22.08 -34.57 6.92
C ALA A 87 -23.54 -34.20 7.25
N SER A 88 -24.43 -34.20 6.25
CA SER A 88 -25.86 -33.93 6.45
C SER A 88 -26.71 -35.16 6.81
N SER A 89 -26.14 -36.36 6.64
CA SER A 89 -26.71 -37.66 7.04
C SER A 89 -25.55 -38.56 7.44
N THR A 90 -25.75 -39.44 8.42
CA THR A 90 -24.78 -40.46 8.86
C THR A 90 -25.55 -41.56 9.58
N CYS A 91 -25.30 -42.83 9.23
CA CYS A 91 -26.08 -43.93 9.79
C CYS A 91 -25.84 -44.17 11.30
N GLY A 92 -26.77 -44.91 11.91
CA GLY A 92 -26.60 -45.46 13.27
C GLY A 92 -27.21 -44.64 14.40
N SER A 93 -28.10 -43.68 14.13
CA SER A 93 -28.91 -43.01 15.15
C SER A 93 -30.32 -42.68 14.61
N PRO A 94 -31.28 -43.63 14.65
CA PRO A 94 -31.22 -44.94 15.31
C PRO A 94 -30.35 -45.98 14.58
N PRO A 95 -29.98 -47.09 15.25
CA PRO A 95 -29.32 -48.23 14.62
C PRO A 95 -30.07 -48.68 13.37
N THR A 96 -29.35 -48.82 12.26
CA THR A 96 -29.93 -48.88 10.91
C THR A 96 -29.32 -50.03 10.12
N ARG A 97 -30.16 -50.84 9.46
CA ARG A 97 -29.75 -51.99 8.66
C ARG A 97 -29.31 -51.52 7.26
N TYR A 98 -28.24 -52.12 6.73
CA TYR A 98 -27.71 -51.81 5.41
C TYR A 98 -27.13 -53.07 4.75
N CYS A 99 -27.14 -53.15 3.42
CA CYS A 99 -26.71 -54.34 2.67
C CYS A 99 -25.60 -54.03 1.67
N LYS A 100 -24.53 -54.84 1.69
CA LYS A 100 -23.50 -54.85 0.65
C LYS A 100 -23.92 -55.80 -0.46
N SER A 101 -24.13 -55.27 -1.66
CA SER A 101 -24.35 -56.07 -2.88
C SER A 101 -23.03 -56.55 -3.48
N SER A 102 -22.94 -57.82 -3.83
CA SER A 102 -21.82 -58.44 -4.53
C SER A 102 -22.35 -59.44 -5.57
N THR A 103 -21.83 -59.40 -6.79
CA THR A 103 -22.11 -60.42 -7.81
C THR A 103 -21.34 -61.70 -7.51
N ASP A 104 -22.06 -62.82 -7.37
CA ASP A 104 -21.48 -64.16 -7.36
C ASP A 104 -21.04 -64.58 -8.80
N GLU A 105 -20.29 -65.67 -8.95
CA GLU A 105 -19.73 -66.15 -10.24
C GLU A 105 -20.79 -66.44 -11.32
N SER A 106 -22.04 -66.67 -10.92
CA SER A 106 -23.20 -66.86 -11.80
C SER A 106 -23.83 -65.54 -12.32
N GLY A 107 -23.29 -64.39 -11.93
CA GLY A 107 -23.85 -63.06 -12.24
C GLY A 107 -25.02 -62.63 -11.34
N GLN A 108 -25.47 -63.46 -10.40
CA GLN A 108 -26.53 -63.09 -9.45
C GLN A 108 -26.02 -62.15 -8.35
N ILE A 109 -26.84 -61.17 -7.96
CA ILE A 109 -26.52 -60.20 -6.90
C ILE A 109 -26.85 -60.79 -5.53
N LYS A 110 -25.82 -61.21 -4.80
CA LYS A 110 -25.88 -61.59 -3.39
C LYS A 110 -25.87 -60.33 -2.52
N ARG A 111 -26.74 -60.26 -1.50
CA ARG A 111 -26.86 -59.11 -0.58
C ARG A 111 -26.49 -59.54 0.86
N ASN A 112 -25.34 -59.09 1.34
CA ASN A 112 -24.85 -59.35 2.70
C ASN A 112 -25.18 -58.16 3.60
N CYS A 113 -26.06 -58.36 4.58
CA CYS A 113 -26.62 -57.26 5.38
C CYS A 113 -26.05 -57.18 6.80
N PHE A 114 -25.90 -55.95 7.29
CA PHE A 114 -25.25 -55.59 8.54
C PHE A 114 -26.04 -54.47 9.26
N ILE A 115 -25.68 -54.16 10.51
CA ILE A 115 -26.27 -53.06 11.29
C ILE A 115 -25.20 -51.99 11.48
N CYS A 116 -25.51 -50.75 11.09
CA CYS A 116 -24.78 -49.55 11.50
C CYS A 116 -25.37 -49.05 12.83
N ASP A 117 -24.50 -48.71 13.78
CA ASP A 117 -24.89 -48.19 15.10
C ASP A 117 -23.79 -47.24 15.61
N ALA A 118 -24.14 -45.98 15.85
CA ALA A 118 -23.21 -44.94 16.27
C ALA A 118 -22.59 -45.19 17.65
N ASN A 119 -23.28 -45.94 18.53
CA ASN A 119 -22.82 -46.26 19.88
C ASN A 119 -21.82 -47.41 19.92
N HIS A 120 -21.84 -48.30 18.91
CA HIS A 120 -20.97 -49.47 18.85
C HIS A 120 -19.69 -49.16 18.05
N GLN A 121 -18.54 -49.15 18.72
CA GLN A 121 -17.25 -48.71 18.13
C GLN A 121 -16.84 -49.47 16.84
N MET A 122 -17.26 -50.74 16.69
CA MET A 122 -17.00 -51.58 15.50
C MET A 122 -18.09 -51.49 14.41
N ARG A 123 -19.19 -50.75 14.64
CA ARG A 123 -20.36 -50.65 13.74
C ARG A 123 -20.77 -49.21 13.41
N ARG A 124 -20.08 -48.22 13.97
CA ARG A 124 -20.27 -46.79 13.68
C ARG A 124 -19.52 -46.38 12.42
N HIS A 125 -20.09 -45.46 11.64
CA HIS A 125 -19.48 -44.92 10.42
C HIS A 125 -19.43 -43.37 10.40
N PRO A 126 -18.82 -42.73 11.44
CA PRO A 126 -18.77 -41.27 11.58
C PRO A 126 -17.97 -40.56 10.49
N SER A 127 -18.27 -39.29 10.23
CA SER A 127 -17.60 -38.47 9.21
C SER A 127 -16.12 -38.16 9.48
N ALA A 128 -15.61 -38.48 10.67
CA ALA A 128 -14.19 -38.47 10.97
C ALA A 128 -13.40 -39.48 10.10
N TYR A 129 -14.03 -40.58 9.67
CA TYR A 129 -13.48 -41.58 8.74
C TYR A 129 -13.40 -41.10 7.27
N LEU A 130 -13.44 -39.79 7.04
CA LEU A 130 -13.18 -39.15 5.76
C LEU A 130 -11.79 -38.52 5.70
N THR A 131 -11.11 -38.35 6.84
CA THR A 131 -9.91 -37.51 6.97
C THR A 131 -8.85 -38.06 7.93
N ASP A 132 -9.05 -39.27 8.42
CA ASP A 132 -8.10 -40.03 9.25
C ASP A 132 -6.97 -40.66 8.40
N LEU A 133 -6.20 -41.57 9.00
CA LEU A 133 -5.08 -42.22 8.31
C LEU A 133 -5.58 -43.40 7.46
N ASN A 134 -6.08 -43.09 6.27
CA ASN A 134 -6.51 -44.07 5.26
C ASN A 134 -5.43 -45.15 5.04
N ASN A 135 -5.72 -46.38 5.48
CA ASN A 135 -4.87 -47.55 5.35
C ASN A 135 -5.57 -48.58 4.43
N PRO A 136 -5.01 -48.90 3.25
CA PRO A 136 -5.61 -49.87 2.32
C PRO A 136 -5.91 -51.25 2.92
N ASN A 137 -5.16 -51.67 3.94
CA ASN A 137 -5.34 -52.97 4.59
C ASN A 137 -6.40 -52.96 5.71
N ASN A 138 -6.84 -51.78 6.15
CA ASN A 138 -7.85 -51.61 7.20
C ASN A 138 -8.63 -50.32 6.95
N LEU A 139 -9.51 -50.36 5.94
CA LEU A 139 -10.29 -49.21 5.49
C LEU A 139 -11.37 -48.84 6.51
N THR A 140 -11.19 -47.69 7.16
CA THR A 140 -12.29 -46.94 7.77
C THR A 140 -13.20 -46.37 6.67
N CYS A 141 -14.50 -46.26 6.96
CA CYS A 141 -15.48 -45.70 6.02
C CYS A 141 -16.53 -44.89 6.78
N TRP A 142 -16.77 -43.63 6.38
CA TRP A 142 -18.02 -42.93 6.66
C TRP A 142 -19.15 -43.51 5.79
N MET A 143 -20.39 -43.43 6.28
CA MET A 143 -21.58 -43.90 5.55
C MET A 143 -22.81 -43.05 5.87
N SER A 144 -23.56 -42.66 4.83
CA SER A 144 -24.89 -42.03 4.97
C SER A 144 -25.92 -43.00 5.53
N GLU A 145 -27.11 -42.51 5.86
CA GLU A 145 -28.27 -43.39 5.99
C GLU A 145 -28.59 -44.07 4.65
N PRO A 146 -29.23 -45.27 4.66
CA PRO A 146 -29.74 -45.92 3.46
C PRO A 146 -30.90 -45.15 2.81
N PHE A 147 -31.09 -45.40 1.51
CA PHE A 147 -32.22 -44.92 0.70
C PHE A 147 -32.41 -43.39 0.63
N VAL A 148 -31.32 -42.59 0.71
CA VAL A 148 -31.40 -41.14 0.43
C VAL A 148 -31.47 -40.90 -1.09
N GLN A 149 -32.69 -40.96 -1.64
CA GLN A 149 -32.96 -40.81 -3.06
C GLN A 149 -33.40 -39.38 -3.45
N TYR A 150 -33.13 -39.01 -4.69
CA TYR A 150 -33.53 -37.73 -5.29
C TYR A 150 -35.04 -37.47 -5.09
N PRO A 151 -35.47 -36.27 -4.66
CA PRO A 151 -34.72 -35.00 -4.65
C PRO A 151 -33.89 -34.73 -3.39
N GLN A 152 -33.84 -35.63 -2.40
CA GLN A 152 -32.97 -35.45 -1.23
C GLN A 152 -31.50 -35.66 -1.63
N ASN A 153 -30.61 -34.92 -0.98
CA ASN A 153 -29.17 -34.97 -1.24
C ASN A 153 -28.36 -35.09 0.06
N VAL A 154 -27.19 -35.71 -0.05
CA VAL A 154 -26.24 -35.82 1.07
C VAL A 154 -25.06 -34.88 0.81
N THR A 155 -24.77 -34.00 1.77
CA THR A 155 -23.69 -33.01 1.66
C THR A 155 -22.57 -33.33 2.64
N LEU A 156 -21.32 -33.27 2.17
CA LEU A 156 -20.11 -33.29 2.99
C LEU A 156 -19.47 -31.89 2.93
N LYS A 157 -19.32 -31.22 4.08
CA LYS A 157 -18.76 -29.86 4.18
C LYS A 157 -17.46 -29.86 4.98
N LEU A 158 -16.38 -29.40 4.37
CA LEU A 158 -15.04 -29.32 4.94
C LEU A 158 -14.57 -27.85 4.97
N SER A 159 -14.18 -27.35 6.15
CA SER A 159 -13.58 -26.01 6.28
C SER A 159 -12.07 -26.08 6.49
N LEU A 160 -11.31 -25.46 5.57
CA LEU A 160 -9.85 -25.43 5.63
C LEU A 160 -9.34 -24.33 6.61
N ASN A 161 -10.22 -23.45 7.08
CA ASN A 161 -9.95 -22.33 8.00
C ASN A 161 -8.90 -21.29 7.52
N LYS A 162 -8.38 -21.43 6.30
CA LYS A 162 -7.58 -20.44 5.55
C LYS A 162 -7.78 -20.69 4.05
N LYS A 163 -7.46 -19.70 3.20
CA LYS A 163 -7.41 -19.90 1.75
C LYS A 163 -6.25 -20.83 1.36
N TYR A 164 -6.58 -21.85 0.56
CA TYR A 164 -5.63 -22.70 -0.14
C TYR A 164 -5.73 -22.47 -1.64
N GLU A 165 -4.62 -22.69 -2.35
CA GLU A 165 -4.58 -22.87 -3.80
C GLU A 165 -4.57 -24.38 -4.06
N LEU A 166 -5.70 -24.89 -4.58
CA LEU A 166 -5.98 -26.32 -4.70
C LEU A 166 -5.55 -26.87 -6.06
N THR A 167 -4.84 -28.00 -6.03
CA THR A 167 -4.45 -28.76 -7.23
C THR A 167 -5.47 -29.84 -7.54
N TYR A 168 -5.96 -30.56 -6.52
CA TYR A 168 -6.99 -31.59 -6.71
C TYR A 168 -7.92 -31.76 -5.51
N ILE A 169 -9.08 -32.36 -5.77
CA ILE A 169 -9.98 -32.95 -4.77
C ILE A 169 -10.17 -34.42 -5.14
N SER A 170 -10.01 -35.33 -4.18
CA SER A 170 -10.09 -36.77 -4.37
C SER A 170 -11.04 -37.40 -3.36
N LEU A 171 -11.91 -38.29 -3.84
CA LEU A 171 -12.91 -39.02 -3.06
C LEU A 171 -12.73 -40.51 -3.32
N GLN A 172 -12.50 -41.32 -2.29
CA GLN A 172 -12.47 -42.78 -2.39
C GLN A 172 -13.72 -43.38 -1.76
N PHE A 173 -14.46 -44.17 -2.53
CA PHE A 173 -15.76 -44.74 -2.14
C PHE A 173 -15.61 -46.18 -1.62
N CYS A 174 -16.33 -46.48 -0.55
CA CYS A 174 -16.57 -47.84 -0.05
C CYS A 174 -17.85 -48.45 -0.66
N SER A 175 -18.79 -47.60 -1.09
CA SER A 175 -19.95 -47.96 -1.92
C SER A 175 -19.60 -47.89 -3.41
N ALA A 176 -20.57 -48.20 -4.28
CA ALA A 176 -20.56 -47.72 -5.65
C ALA A 176 -20.55 -46.18 -5.69
N ARG A 177 -20.11 -45.61 -6.80
CA ARG A 177 -20.09 -44.14 -7.00
C ARG A 177 -21.50 -43.60 -7.22
N PRO A 178 -21.77 -42.32 -6.86
CA PRO A 178 -23.00 -41.64 -7.27
C PRO A 178 -23.12 -41.58 -8.80
N ASP A 179 -24.34 -41.72 -9.31
CA ASP A 179 -24.70 -41.39 -10.68
C ASP A 179 -24.45 -39.89 -10.95
N SER A 180 -24.86 -39.04 -10.00
CA SER A 180 -24.77 -37.60 -10.10
C SER A 180 -24.32 -36.94 -8.80
N MET A 181 -23.26 -36.12 -8.87
CA MET A 181 -22.77 -35.31 -7.76
C MET A 181 -22.15 -33.97 -8.22
N GLY A 182 -22.13 -32.99 -7.32
CA GLY A 182 -21.51 -31.69 -7.54
C GLY A 182 -20.47 -31.37 -6.46
N ILE A 183 -19.31 -30.87 -6.87
CA ILE A 183 -18.29 -30.29 -6.00
C ILE A 183 -18.42 -28.77 -6.08
N PHE A 184 -18.51 -28.13 -4.92
CA PHE A 184 -18.62 -26.69 -4.73
C PHE A 184 -17.49 -26.20 -3.82
N LYS A 185 -17.14 -24.92 -3.95
CA LYS A 185 -16.17 -24.24 -3.09
C LYS A 185 -16.73 -22.93 -2.53
N SER A 186 -16.23 -22.52 -1.38
CA SER A 186 -16.32 -21.15 -0.88
C SER A 186 -14.97 -20.46 -0.98
N VAL A 187 -14.98 -19.12 -1.04
CA VAL A 187 -13.79 -18.25 -0.94
C VAL A 187 -13.90 -17.22 0.18
N ASP A 188 -15.01 -17.22 0.92
CA ASP A 188 -15.42 -16.19 1.89
C ASP A 188 -15.77 -16.74 3.27
N TYR A 189 -15.28 -17.96 3.57
CA TYR A 189 -15.50 -18.72 4.81
C TYR A 189 -16.95 -19.21 4.95
N GLY A 190 -17.39 -20.00 3.96
CA GLY A 190 -18.66 -20.74 3.93
C GLY A 190 -19.93 -19.93 3.65
N LYS A 191 -19.84 -18.63 3.35
CA LYS A 191 -21.01 -17.74 3.22
C LYS A 191 -21.63 -17.78 1.83
N SER A 192 -20.80 -17.82 0.79
CA SER A 192 -21.20 -18.10 -0.57
C SER A 192 -20.51 -19.36 -1.11
N TRP A 193 -21.21 -20.05 -2.00
CA TRP A 193 -20.79 -21.31 -2.60
C TRP A 193 -20.89 -21.18 -4.11
N VAL A 194 -19.78 -21.45 -4.80
CA VAL A 194 -19.71 -21.48 -6.27
C VAL A 194 -19.43 -22.91 -6.73
N PRO A 195 -20.00 -23.35 -7.86
CA PRO A 195 -19.71 -24.68 -8.40
C PRO A 195 -18.25 -24.77 -8.83
N PHE A 196 -17.66 -25.95 -8.65
CA PHE A 196 -16.25 -26.22 -8.96
C PHE A 196 -16.14 -27.31 -10.03
N GLN A 197 -16.91 -28.40 -9.90
CA GLN A 197 -17.03 -29.49 -10.87
C GLN A 197 -18.36 -30.23 -10.69
N TYR A 198 -18.92 -30.76 -11.78
CA TYR A 198 -20.06 -31.68 -11.74
C TYR A 198 -19.74 -33.03 -12.40
N TYR A 199 -20.39 -34.07 -11.91
CA TYR A 199 -20.38 -35.42 -12.47
C TYR A 199 -21.82 -35.90 -12.62
N SER A 200 -22.23 -36.36 -13.80
CA SER A 200 -23.58 -36.90 -14.04
C SER A 200 -23.65 -37.71 -15.33
N SER A 201 -24.36 -38.84 -15.29
CA SER A 201 -24.77 -39.60 -16.48
C SER A 201 -25.66 -38.80 -17.44
N ASN A 202 -26.29 -37.72 -16.94
CA ASN A 202 -27.11 -36.82 -17.75
C ASN A 202 -26.94 -35.36 -17.28
N CYS A 203 -25.75 -34.80 -17.53
CA CYS A 203 -25.39 -33.41 -17.25
C CYS A 203 -26.44 -32.38 -17.69
N LYS A 204 -27.15 -32.63 -18.80
CA LYS A 204 -28.16 -31.72 -19.36
C LYS A 204 -29.44 -31.71 -18.52
N LYS A 205 -29.92 -32.88 -18.06
CA LYS A 205 -31.13 -32.99 -17.23
C LYS A 205 -30.86 -32.64 -15.76
N MET A 206 -29.70 -33.02 -15.23
CA MET A 206 -29.37 -32.84 -13.79
C MET A 206 -28.83 -31.44 -13.46
N TYR A 207 -27.99 -30.87 -14.32
CA TYR A 207 -27.24 -29.62 -14.02
C TYR A 207 -27.35 -28.54 -15.10
N ALA A 208 -28.21 -28.72 -16.11
CA ALA A 208 -28.34 -27.83 -17.28
C ALA A 208 -27.00 -27.55 -18.01
N LYS A 209 -26.07 -28.52 -17.96
CA LYS A 209 -24.70 -28.42 -18.52
C LYS A 209 -24.51 -29.39 -19.70
N SER A 210 -23.65 -29.01 -20.64
CA SER A 210 -23.19 -29.93 -21.69
C SER A 210 -22.02 -30.80 -21.17
N PRO A 211 -22.03 -32.12 -21.39
CA PRO A 211 -21.01 -33.04 -20.87
C PRO A 211 -19.63 -32.92 -21.55
N ARG A 212 -19.54 -32.14 -22.64
CA ARG A 212 -18.30 -31.94 -23.44
C ARG A 212 -18.04 -30.47 -23.77
N SER A 213 -18.42 -29.55 -22.88
CA SER A 213 -18.04 -28.13 -23.02
C SER A 213 -16.53 -27.95 -22.92
N ALA A 214 -15.89 -27.48 -23.99
CA ALA A 214 -14.48 -27.10 -23.98
C ALA A 214 -14.28 -25.78 -23.21
N ILE A 215 -13.19 -25.69 -22.44
CA ILE A 215 -12.80 -24.46 -21.75
C ILE A 215 -11.94 -23.60 -22.68
N THR A 216 -12.38 -22.37 -22.90
CA THR A 216 -11.64 -21.34 -23.64
C THR A 216 -11.00 -20.34 -22.68
N LYS A 217 -10.10 -19.49 -23.19
CA LYS A 217 -9.52 -18.38 -22.40
C LYS A 217 -10.55 -17.36 -21.88
N ALA A 218 -11.80 -17.38 -22.38
CA ALA A 218 -12.87 -16.51 -21.92
C ALA A 218 -13.67 -17.09 -20.73
N ASN A 219 -13.66 -18.42 -20.52
CA ASN A 219 -14.43 -19.10 -19.48
C ASN A 219 -13.57 -20.02 -18.59
N GLU A 220 -12.31 -19.67 -18.33
CA GLU A 220 -11.39 -20.44 -17.46
C GLU A 220 -11.82 -20.56 -15.98
N GLN A 221 -12.88 -19.85 -15.56
CA GLN A 221 -13.53 -19.99 -14.26
C GLN A 221 -14.87 -20.74 -14.31
N GLU A 222 -15.20 -21.42 -15.42
CA GLU A 222 -16.42 -22.22 -15.51
C GLU A 222 -16.22 -23.63 -14.91
N ALA A 223 -17.19 -24.06 -14.10
CA ALA A 223 -17.34 -25.45 -13.68
C ALA A 223 -17.96 -26.28 -14.82
N LEU A 224 -17.28 -27.36 -15.21
CA LEU A 224 -17.78 -28.31 -16.20
C LEU A 224 -18.73 -29.33 -15.56
N CYS A 225 -19.44 -30.07 -16.41
CA CYS A 225 -20.02 -31.35 -16.07
C CYS A 225 -19.44 -32.41 -17.00
N THR A 226 -19.21 -33.62 -16.49
CA THR A 226 -18.72 -34.77 -17.28
C THR A 226 -19.44 -36.05 -16.86
N GLU A 227 -19.54 -36.99 -17.79
CA GLU A 227 -20.05 -38.35 -17.56
C GLU A 227 -18.96 -39.28 -16.98
N ALA A 228 -17.69 -38.82 -16.95
CA ALA A 228 -16.59 -39.56 -16.35
C ALA A 228 -16.88 -39.88 -14.88
N TYR A 229 -16.63 -41.13 -14.49
CA TYR A 229 -16.92 -41.70 -13.17
C TYR A 229 -18.41 -41.81 -12.77
N SER A 230 -19.39 -41.47 -13.62
CA SER A 230 -20.80 -41.71 -13.31
C SER A 230 -21.23 -43.18 -13.41
N ASN A 231 -20.45 -44.04 -14.09
CA ASN A 231 -20.71 -45.49 -14.15
C ASN A 231 -20.70 -46.13 -12.75
N ILE A 232 -21.44 -47.23 -12.58
CA ILE A 232 -21.55 -47.94 -11.29
C ILE A 232 -20.24 -48.63 -10.88
N ASP A 233 -19.44 -49.12 -11.84
CA ASP A 233 -18.25 -49.94 -11.58
C ASP A 233 -16.95 -49.15 -11.29
N PRO A 234 -16.11 -49.59 -10.35
CA PRO A 234 -16.29 -50.75 -9.48
C PRO A 234 -17.19 -50.43 -8.27
N LEU A 235 -17.85 -51.48 -7.76
CA LEU A 235 -18.84 -51.40 -6.66
C LEU A 235 -18.24 -51.02 -5.29
N SER A 236 -16.92 -51.02 -5.17
CA SER A 236 -16.17 -50.56 -3.99
C SER A 236 -14.74 -50.20 -4.39
N GLY A 237 -14.04 -49.40 -3.57
CA GLY A 237 -12.68 -48.93 -3.83
C GLY A 237 -12.55 -47.89 -4.95
N ALA A 238 -13.66 -47.51 -5.59
CA ALA A 238 -13.67 -46.54 -6.68
C ALA A 238 -13.17 -45.17 -6.21
N ARG A 239 -12.22 -44.56 -6.93
CA ARG A 239 -11.74 -43.20 -6.66
C ARG A 239 -12.22 -42.24 -7.74
N VAL A 240 -12.71 -41.08 -7.32
CA VAL A 240 -12.98 -39.93 -8.20
C VAL A 240 -11.98 -38.83 -7.86
N ALA A 241 -11.25 -38.36 -8.87
CA ALA A 241 -10.32 -37.26 -8.75
C ALA A 241 -10.75 -36.10 -9.66
N PHE A 242 -10.82 -34.90 -9.09
CA PHE A 242 -11.01 -33.64 -9.79
C PHE A 242 -9.70 -32.86 -9.76
N SER A 243 -9.07 -32.66 -10.93
CA SER A 243 -7.92 -31.78 -11.10
C SER A 243 -8.40 -30.37 -11.45
N THR A 244 -8.00 -29.37 -10.66
CA THR A 244 -8.56 -28.01 -10.77
C THR A 244 -8.17 -27.29 -12.06
N LEU A 245 -6.97 -27.57 -12.59
CA LEU A 245 -6.38 -26.93 -13.77
C LEU A 245 -6.53 -27.75 -15.07
N GLU A 246 -7.11 -28.94 -15.00
CA GLU A 246 -7.29 -29.82 -16.16
C GLU A 246 -8.17 -29.17 -17.24
N GLY A 247 -7.74 -29.29 -18.50
CA GLY A 247 -8.41 -28.70 -19.66
C GLY A 247 -8.37 -27.16 -19.73
N ARG A 248 -7.73 -26.45 -18.78
CA ARG A 248 -7.75 -24.97 -18.74
C ARG A 248 -6.57 -24.37 -19.52
N PRO A 249 -6.80 -23.61 -20.61
CA PRO A 249 -5.71 -23.21 -21.52
C PRO A 249 -4.53 -22.51 -20.85
N SER A 250 -4.75 -21.59 -19.91
CA SER A 250 -3.66 -20.82 -19.30
C SER A 250 -2.94 -21.52 -18.14
N ALA A 251 -3.18 -22.82 -17.89
CA ALA A 251 -2.55 -23.57 -16.80
C ALA A 251 -1.01 -23.57 -16.87
N TYR A 252 -0.43 -23.63 -18.07
CA TYR A 252 1.03 -23.53 -18.29
C TYR A 252 1.62 -22.16 -17.90
N ALA A 253 0.77 -21.15 -17.74
CA ALA A 253 1.14 -19.78 -17.38
C ALA A 253 0.47 -19.34 -16.06
N PHE A 254 0.17 -20.28 -15.16
CA PHE A 254 -0.55 -20.05 -13.89
C PHE A 254 -0.03 -18.86 -13.08
N ASP A 255 1.30 -18.69 -12.98
CA ASP A 255 1.94 -17.58 -12.25
C ASP A 255 1.51 -16.18 -12.74
N ASN A 256 1.13 -16.08 -14.01
CA ASN A 256 0.69 -14.85 -14.67
C ASN A 256 -0.83 -14.81 -14.95
N SER A 257 -1.59 -15.86 -14.61
CA SER A 257 -3.05 -15.91 -14.79
C SER A 257 -3.78 -15.67 -13.46
N PRO A 258 -4.20 -14.42 -13.14
CA PRO A 258 -4.99 -14.15 -11.95
C PRO A 258 -6.35 -14.89 -11.99
N VAL A 259 -6.89 -15.09 -13.20
CA VAL A 259 -8.12 -15.86 -13.46
C VAL A 259 -8.01 -17.28 -12.90
N LEU A 260 -6.89 -17.97 -13.16
CA LEU A 260 -6.66 -19.32 -12.63
C LEU A 260 -6.23 -19.33 -11.16
N GLN A 261 -5.50 -18.32 -10.68
CA GLN A 261 -5.15 -18.19 -9.27
C GLN A 261 -6.40 -18.08 -8.38
N ASP A 262 -7.41 -17.32 -8.81
CA ASP A 262 -8.70 -17.23 -8.09
C ASP A 262 -9.61 -18.45 -8.38
N TRP A 263 -9.46 -19.12 -9.52
CA TRP A 263 -10.12 -20.41 -9.78
C TRP A 263 -9.66 -21.51 -8.81
N VAL A 264 -8.36 -21.65 -8.54
CA VAL A 264 -7.86 -22.65 -7.59
C VAL A 264 -8.03 -22.25 -6.12
N THR A 265 -8.37 -20.99 -5.83
CA THR A 265 -8.52 -20.50 -4.46
C THR A 265 -9.79 -21.02 -3.81
N ALA A 266 -9.70 -21.60 -2.61
CA ALA A 266 -10.85 -21.96 -1.77
C ALA A 266 -10.56 -21.81 -0.27
N THR A 267 -11.58 -21.51 0.55
CA THR A 267 -11.55 -21.59 2.03
C THR A 267 -12.24 -22.84 2.56
N ASP A 268 -13.25 -23.33 1.84
CA ASP A 268 -14.12 -24.44 2.24
C ASP A 268 -14.56 -25.21 0.99
N ILE A 269 -14.75 -26.52 1.13
CA ILE A 269 -15.23 -27.41 0.06
C ILE A 269 -16.53 -28.08 0.51
N MET A 270 -17.49 -28.19 -0.41
CA MET A 270 -18.73 -28.91 -0.20
C MET A 270 -18.94 -29.89 -1.37
N VAL A 271 -19.07 -31.17 -1.05
CA VAL A 271 -19.49 -32.21 -2.00
C VAL A 271 -20.99 -32.45 -1.77
N VAL A 272 -21.76 -32.57 -2.83
CA VAL A 272 -23.22 -32.79 -2.81
C VAL A 272 -23.54 -33.99 -3.68
N PHE A 273 -24.01 -35.08 -3.08
CA PHE A 273 -24.45 -36.28 -3.77
C PHE A 273 -25.96 -36.18 -4.06
N ASN A 274 -26.36 -36.17 -5.34
CA ASN A 274 -27.73 -35.90 -5.78
C ASN A 274 -28.50 -37.14 -6.25
N LYS A 275 -27.81 -38.17 -6.76
CA LYS A 275 -28.44 -39.41 -7.25
C LYS A 275 -27.48 -40.59 -7.11
N LEU A 276 -28.00 -41.69 -6.59
CA LEU A 276 -27.34 -42.99 -6.53
C LEU A 276 -27.40 -43.69 -7.91
N ASN A 277 -26.44 -44.58 -8.17
CA ASN A 277 -26.56 -45.56 -9.25
C ASN A 277 -27.49 -46.70 -8.79
N THR A 278 -28.43 -47.09 -9.62
CA THR A 278 -29.31 -48.26 -9.44
C THR A 278 -29.03 -49.28 -10.54
N TYR A 279 -29.19 -50.57 -10.25
CA TYR A 279 -28.84 -51.65 -11.20
C TYR A 279 -29.88 -51.87 -12.32
N GLY A 280 -31.05 -51.24 -12.22
CA GLY A 280 -32.22 -51.56 -13.05
C GLY A 280 -33.19 -52.55 -12.39
N ASP A 281 -32.78 -53.23 -11.32
CA ASP A 281 -33.59 -54.13 -10.47
C ASP A 281 -34.62 -53.37 -9.60
N GLU A 282 -35.30 -52.38 -10.16
CA GLU A 282 -36.27 -51.53 -9.45
C GLU A 282 -37.65 -52.21 -9.38
N SER A 283 -37.76 -53.25 -8.55
CA SER A 283 -39.04 -53.67 -7.96
C SER A 283 -39.31 -52.80 -6.72
N PRO A 284 -40.31 -51.88 -6.74
CA PRO A 284 -40.50 -50.89 -5.67
C PRO A 284 -40.78 -51.49 -4.28
N ASP A 285 -41.28 -52.73 -4.26
CA ASP A 285 -41.75 -53.42 -3.06
C ASP A 285 -40.68 -54.32 -2.40
N ASP A 286 -39.49 -54.48 -2.99
CA ASP A 286 -38.37 -55.20 -2.36
C ASP A 286 -37.64 -54.31 -1.34
N GLU A 287 -38.03 -54.41 -0.07
CA GLU A 287 -37.42 -53.68 1.05
C GLU A 287 -35.90 -53.92 1.16
N GLY A 288 -35.42 -55.12 0.81
CA GLY A 288 -33.99 -55.47 0.81
C GLY A 288 -33.17 -54.81 -0.30
N SER A 289 -33.83 -54.31 -1.36
CA SER A 289 -33.17 -53.46 -2.36
C SER A 289 -32.81 -52.09 -1.76
N ARG A 290 -33.71 -51.53 -0.93
CA ARG A 290 -33.60 -50.15 -0.41
C ARG A 290 -32.47 -50.01 0.60
N GLU A 291 -32.26 -51.02 1.43
CA GLU A 291 -31.11 -51.14 2.35
C GLU A 291 -29.75 -51.21 1.63
N SER A 292 -29.72 -51.51 0.32
CA SER A 292 -28.48 -51.64 -0.46
C SER A 292 -27.96 -50.31 -1.05
N TYR A 293 -28.75 -49.24 -0.97
CA TYR A 293 -28.48 -47.98 -1.65
C TYR A 293 -28.09 -46.87 -0.66
N TYR A 294 -26.79 -46.60 -0.51
CA TYR A 294 -26.22 -45.57 0.37
C TYR A 294 -24.91 -45.01 -0.21
N TYR A 295 -24.45 -43.87 0.32
CA TYR A 295 -23.13 -43.31 0.01
C TYR A 295 -22.15 -43.69 1.13
N ALA A 296 -20.99 -44.28 0.79
CA ALA A 296 -19.93 -44.56 1.75
C ALA A 296 -18.54 -44.22 1.17
N LEU A 297 -17.66 -43.61 1.97
CA LEU A 297 -16.33 -43.14 1.57
C LEU A 297 -15.28 -43.42 2.65
N SER A 298 -14.04 -43.75 2.23
CA SER A 298 -12.87 -43.97 3.11
C SER A 298 -11.85 -42.84 3.13
N ASP A 299 -11.96 -41.88 2.20
CA ASP A 299 -10.98 -40.78 2.06
C ASP A 299 -11.59 -39.61 1.27
N PHE A 300 -11.43 -38.41 1.82
CA PHE A 300 -11.75 -37.13 1.21
C PHE A 300 -10.50 -36.24 1.28
N ALA A 301 -9.58 -36.46 0.35
CA ALA A 301 -8.34 -35.70 0.25
C ALA A 301 -8.51 -34.41 -0.58
N VAL A 302 -7.99 -33.30 -0.06
CA VAL A 302 -7.97 -31.99 -0.74
C VAL A 302 -6.51 -31.55 -0.89
N GLY A 303 -5.91 -31.87 -2.04
CA GLY A 303 -4.51 -31.61 -2.32
C GLY A 303 -4.26 -30.16 -2.75
N GLY A 304 -3.44 -29.42 -2.01
CA GLY A 304 -3.13 -28.03 -2.35
C GLY A 304 -1.99 -27.43 -1.54
N ARG A 305 -1.80 -26.11 -1.70
CA ARG A 305 -0.83 -25.30 -0.95
C ARG A 305 -1.52 -24.16 -0.23
N CYS A 306 -1.01 -23.79 0.93
CA CYS A 306 -1.54 -22.68 1.74
C CYS A 306 -1.34 -21.34 0.98
N LYS A 307 -2.40 -20.55 0.70
CA LYS A 307 -2.29 -19.36 -0.18
C LYS A 307 -1.50 -18.25 0.52
N CYS A 308 -0.27 -18.01 0.06
CA CYS A 308 0.63 -16.97 0.59
C CYS A 308 1.21 -16.04 -0.50
N ASN A 309 0.62 -16.04 -1.70
CA ASN A 309 1.00 -15.19 -2.84
C ASN A 309 2.50 -15.21 -3.22
N GLY A 310 3.23 -16.27 -2.86
CA GLY A 310 4.67 -16.40 -3.11
C GLY A 310 5.60 -15.63 -2.14
N HIS A 311 5.06 -15.12 -1.02
CA HIS A 311 5.82 -14.36 0.00
C HIS A 311 5.89 -15.03 1.38
N ALA A 312 5.58 -16.33 1.48
CA ALA A 312 5.88 -17.12 2.67
C ALA A 312 6.17 -18.59 2.30
N SER A 313 7.17 -19.15 2.96
CA SER A 313 7.61 -20.55 2.83
C SER A 313 6.79 -21.53 3.67
N ARG A 314 5.95 -21.05 4.59
CA ARG A 314 5.12 -21.88 5.47
C ARG A 314 3.92 -21.11 6.01
N CYS A 315 2.93 -21.86 6.49
CA CYS A 315 1.85 -21.36 7.33
C CYS A 315 2.04 -21.78 8.79
N ILE A 316 1.62 -20.94 9.72
CA ILE A 316 1.74 -21.11 11.17
C ILE A 316 0.41 -20.75 11.85
N THR A 317 0.14 -21.35 13.01
CA THR A 317 -1.01 -20.96 13.84
C THR A 317 -0.70 -19.67 14.60
N ASN A 318 -1.55 -18.66 14.47
CA ASN A 318 -1.43 -17.39 15.19
C ASN A 318 -1.90 -17.53 16.66
N ARG A 319 -1.76 -16.45 17.45
CA ARG A 319 -2.20 -16.40 18.86
C ARG A 319 -3.72 -16.52 19.06
N GLU A 320 -4.51 -16.49 17.99
CA GLU A 320 -5.98 -16.63 17.98
C GLU A 320 -6.40 -18.06 17.56
N GLY A 321 -5.46 -18.99 17.39
CA GLY A 321 -5.74 -20.35 16.91
C GLY A 321 -5.95 -20.46 15.38
N ARG A 322 -5.77 -19.37 14.62
CA ARG A 322 -6.01 -19.33 13.17
C ARG A 322 -4.73 -19.61 12.38
N LEU A 323 -4.84 -20.40 11.30
CA LEU A 323 -3.74 -20.62 10.38
C LEU A 323 -3.49 -19.35 9.52
N VAL A 324 -2.24 -18.86 9.49
CA VAL A 324 -1.81 -17.66 8.75
C VAL A 324 -0.48 -17.92 8.05
N CYS A 325 -0.13 -17.13 7.03
CA CYS A 325 1.19 -17.19 6.41
C CYS A 325 2.28 -16.54 7.28
N GLU A 326 3.50 -17.11 7.29
CA GLU A 326 4.67 -16.44 7.91
C GLU A 326 5.29 -15.43 6.92
N CYS A 327 4.64 -14.29 6.72
CA CYS A 327 4.96 -13.35 5.64
C CYS A 327 6.36 -12.72 5.72
N LYS A 328 7.18 -13.03 4.70
CA LYS A 328 8.50 -12.43 4.41
C LYS A 328 8.30 -11.20 3.50
N HIS A 329 9.26 -10.87 2.62
CA HIS A 329 9.18 -9.85 1.55
C HIS A 329 8.56 -8.48 1.94
N ASN A 330 8.64 -8.11 3.21
CA ASN A 330 7.89 -7.01 3.82
C ASN A 330 6.38 -6.99 3.53
N THR A 331 5.76 -8.16 3.27
CA THR A 331 4.31 -8.35 3.11
C THR A 331 3.61 -8.72 4.42
N ASP A 332 2.33 -8.43 4.53
CA ASP A 332 1.49 -8.53 5.73
C ASP A 332 0.09 -9.05 5.33
N GLY A 333 -0.76 -9.36 6.31
CA GLY A 333 -2.10 -9.93 6.09
C GLY A 333 -2.15 -11.46 6.21
N TYR A 334 -3.34 -12.04 6.00
CA TYR A 334 -3.58 -13.48 6.22
C TYR A 334 -2.92 -14.36 5.15
N ASP A 335 -2.88 -13.87 3.92
CA ASP A 335 -2.39 -14.51 2.69
C ASP A 335 -1.14 -13.78 2.12
N CYS A 336 -0.53 -12.89 2.90
CA CYS A 336 0.52 -11.95 2.47
C CYS A 336 0.07 -10.98 1.35
N GLU A 337 -1.21 -10.62 1.36
CA GLU A 337 -1.95 -9.85 0.35
C GLU A 337 -1.73 -8.33 0.37
N MET A 338 -0.93 -7.82 1.32
CA MET A 338 -0.65 -6.39 1.45
C MET A 338 0.79 -6.13 1.91
N CYS A 339 1.24 -4.88 1.86
CA CYS A 339 2.55 -4.48 2.38
C CYS A 339 2.50 -4.15 3.88
N LYS A 340 3.56 -4.54 4.61
CA LYS A 340 3.79 -4.14 6.01
C LYS A 340 3.77 -2.60 6.14
N PRO A 341 3.34 -2.06 7.29
CA PRO A 341 3.44 -0.63 7.58
C PRO A 341 4.80 -0.05 7.18
N PHE A 342 4.78 1.16 6.61
CA PHE A 342 5.96 1.88 6.11
C PHE A 342 6.58 1.34 4.80
N HIS A 343 6.13 0.20 4.26
CA HIS A 343 6.64 -0.39 3.02
C HIS A 343 5.74 -0.08 1.80
N TYR A 344 5.42 1.20 1.62
CA TYR A 344 4.48 1.68 0.61
C TYR A 344 5.14 2.52 -0.50
N ASP A 345 6.40 2.22 -0.86
CA ASP A 345 7.10 2.96 -1.89
C ASP A 345 6.72 2.54 -3.32
N ARG A 346 6.39 1.26 -3.54
CA ARG A 346 5.75 0.72 -4.76
C ARG A 346 4.43 -0.01 -4.41
N PRO A 347 3.57 -0.35 -5.38
CA PRO A 347 2.40 -1.20 -5.15
C PRO A 347 2.80 -2.59 -4.63
N TRP A 348 1.87 -3.27 -3.95
CA TRP A 348 1.96 -4.71 -3.72
C TRP A 348 1.69 -5.48 -5.01
N GLN A 349 2.42 -6.56 -5.26
CA GLN A 349 2.17 -7.54 -6.33
C GLN A 349 2.56 -8.94 -5.81
N ARG A 350 1.87 -9.98 -6.28
CA ARG A 350 2.19 -11.40 -6.05
C ARG A 350 3.58 -11.73 -6.59
N ALA A 351 4.39 -12.51 -5.86
CA ALA A 351 5.69 -12.99 -6.36
C ALA A 351 5.54 -13.99 -7.53
N THR A 352 6.30 -13.79 -8.60
CA THR A 352 6.36 -14.63 -9.81
C THR A 352 7.57 -15.56 -9.78
N SER A 353 7.74 -16.42 -10.80
CA SER A 353 8.94 -17.26 -10.93
C SER A 353 10.24 -16.46 -11.13
N THR A 354 10.15 -15.22 -11.63
CA THR A 354 11.30 -14.36 -11.95
C THR A 354 11.49 -13.19 -10.98
N GLU A 355 10.42 -12.63 -10.43
CA GLU A 355 10.47 -11.47 -9.53
C GLU A 355 9.74 -11.73 -8.21
N ALA A 356 10.42 -11.49 -7.08
CA ALA A 356 9.83 -11.66 -5.74
C ALA A 356 8.81 -10.57 -5.34
N HIS A 357 8.75 -9.48 -6.10
CA HIS A 357 7.84 -8.35 -5.92
C HIS A 357 7.73 -7.85 -4.46
N GLU A 358 8.85 -7.75 -3.74
CA GLU A 358 8.87 -7.38 -2.33
C GLU A 358 8.38 -5.94 -2.08
N CYS A 359 7.82 -5.70 -0.90
CA CYS A 359 7.35 -4.38 -0.51
C CYS A 359 8.53 -3.48 -0.07
N VAL A 360 8.71 -2.35 -0.75
CA VAL A 360 9.87 -1.47 -0.56
C VAL A 360 9.59 -0.40 0.50
N ALA A 361 10.54 -0.23 1.43
CA ALA A 361 10.49 0.75 2.52
C ALA A 361 10.50 2.19 1.99
N CYS A 362 9.58 3.03 2.49
CA CYS A 362 9.52 4.45 2.14
C CYS A 362 10.76 5.21 2.63
N ASN A 363 11.56 5.79 1.72
CA ASN A 363 12.65 6.67 2.14
C ASN A 363 12.11 7.97 2.77
N CYS A 364 12.15 8.05 4.09
CA CYS A 364 11.77 9.23 4.87
C CYS A 364 12.92 9.85 5.68
N ASN A 365 14.19 9.60 5.30
CA ASN A 365 15.38 10.14 5.97
C ASN A 365 15.36 10.02 7.53
N LEU A 366 14.86 8.90 8.07
CA LEU A 366 14.67 8.68 9.53
C LEU A 366 13.85 9.78 10.25
N HIS A 367 13.00 10.49 9.52
CA HIS A 367 12.22 11.64 10.00
C HIS A 367 10.71 11.40 10.04
N ALA A 368 10.23 10.32 9.42
CA ALA A 368 8.87 9.81 9.60
C ALA A 368 8.89 8.29 9.70
N SER A 369 8.01 7.72 10.51
CA SER A 369 7.76 6.27 10.63
C SER A 369 6.44 5.83 9.99
N LYS A 370 5.79 6.74 9.24
CA LYS A 370 4.58 6.48 8.47
C LYS A 370 4.71 7.15 7.10
N CYS A 371 4.24 6.46 6.06
CA CYS A 371 4.14 6.97 4.70
C CYS A 371 2.80 6.55 4.09
N ARG A 372 2.58 6.89 2.82
CA ARG A 372 1.55 6.33 1.94
C ARG A 372 2.11 6.16 0.53
N PHE A 373 1.47 5.33 -0.28
CA PHE A 373 1.73 5.30 -1.72
C PHE A 373 1.13 6.54 -2.46
N ASN A 374 1.58 6.78 -3.69
CA ASN A 374 0.98 7.71 -4.65
C ASN A 374 1.25 7.27 -6.11
N MET A 375 0.20 6.85 -6.83
CA MET A 375 0.33 6.33 -8.20
C MET A 375 0.89 7.36 -9.20
N GLU A 376 0.48 8.61 -9.11
CA GLU A 376 0.97 9.70 -9.97
C GLU A 376 2.50 9.87 -9.86
N LEU A 377 3.04 9.82 -8.64
CA LEU A 377 4.48 9.93 -8.40
C LEU A 377 5.23 8.65 -8.80
N TYR A 378 4.59 7.49 -8.68
CA TYR A 378 5.15 6.21 -9.13
C TYR A 378 5.32 6.20 -10.65
N GLN A 379 4.29 6.57 -11.41
CA GLN A 379 4.34 6.72 -12.87
C GLN A 379 5.40 7.76 -13.28
N LEU A 380 5.40 8.95 -12.67
CA LEU A 380 6.40 10.00 -12.95
C LEU A 380 7.84 9.63 -12.58
N SER A 381 8.05 8.58 -11.78
CA SER A 381 9.38 8.04 -11.46
C SER A 381 9.87 6.95 -12.42
N GLY A 382 9.07 6.61 -13.44
CA GLY A 382 9.32 5.44 -14.29
C GLY A 382 9.06 4.13 -13.55
N TYR A 383 7.97 4.05 -12.78
CA TYR A 383 7.55 2.88 -11.99
C TYR A 383 8.57 2.43 -10.92
N LYS A 384 9.34 3.36 -10.35
CA LYS A 384 10.37 3.09 -9.32
C LYS A 384 9.93 3.42 -7.90
N SER A 385 9.37 4.61 -7.67
CA SER A 385 9.07 5.13 -6.33
C SER A 385 7.90 6.12 -6.29
N GLY A 386 6.81 5.70 -5.64
CA GLY A 386 5.61 6.50 -5.35
C GLY A 386 5.39 6.87 -3.88
N GLY A 387 6.21 6.39 -2.94
CA GLY A 387 6.02 6.62 -1.51
C GLY A 387 6.15 8.08 -1.07
N VAL A 388 5.27 8.50 -0.16
CA VAL A 388 5.18 9.87 0.38
C VAL A 388 5.08 9.83 1.91
N CYS A 389 6.04 10.45 2.58
CA CYS A 389 6.12 10.45 4.04
C CYS A 389 4.97 11.25 4.69
N ARG A 390 4.60 10.86 5.92
CA ARG A 390 3.56 11.52 6.72
C ARG A 390 4.16 12.06 8.02
N ASN A 391 3.80 13.29 8.36
CA ASN A 391 4.15 13.96 9.63
C ASN A 391 5.67 14.01 9.90
N CYS A 392 6.44 14.54 8.94
CA CYS A 392 7.89 14.76 9.05
C CYS A 392 8.27 15.46 10.37
N ARG A 393 9.11 14.80 11.17
CA ARG A 393 9.64 15.27 12.45
C ARG A 393 10.91 16.09 12.24
N HIS A 394 11.62 16.40 13.32
CA HIS A 394 12.95 17.06 13.29
C HIS A 394 12.99 18.41 12.54
N ASN A 395 11.84 19.09 12.42
CA ASN A 395 11.65 20.34 11.67
C ASN A 395 11.90 20.23 10.16
N THR A 396 11.60 19.07 9.59
CA THR A 396 11.76 18.79 8.15
C THR A 396 10.43 18.79 7.40
N ALA A 397 10.52 18.79 6.07
CA ALA A 397 9.43 18.89 5.11
C ALA A 397 9.83 18.25 3.78
N GLY A 398 8.88 18.16 2.85
CA GLY A 398 9.06 17.52 1.54
C GLY A 398 8.53 16.09 1.47
N ARG A 399 8.50 15.53 0.26
CA ARG A 399 8.00 14.17 -0.03
C ARG A 399 8.67 13.11 0.84
N ASN A 400 9.99 13.24 1.01
CA ASN A 400 10.88 12.31 1.69
C ASN A 400 11.42 12.88 3.01
N CYS A 401 10.81 13.94 3.56
CA CYS A 401 11.33 14.72 4.69
C CYS A 401 12.76 15.28 4.45
N ASN A 402 13.08 15.59 3.20
CA ASN A 402 14.44 15.81 2.69
C ASN A 402 14.94 17.28 2.73
N TYR A 403 14.13 18.23 3.22
CA TYR A 403 14.55 19.63 3.42
C TYR A 403 13.93 20.24 4.69
N CYS A 404 14.43 21.39 5.14
CA CYS A 404 13.96 22.03 6.37
C CYS A 404 12.66 22.81 6.17
N LYS A 405 11.74 22.73 7.14
CA LYS A 405 10.47 23.50 7.09
C LYS A 405 10.73 25.01 7.15
N GLU A 406 9.73 25.81 6.77
CA GLU A 406 9.84 27.28 6.85
C GLU A 406 10.20 27.75 8.28
N GLY A 407 11.12 28.71 8.38
CA GLY A 407 11.70 29.14 9.66
C GLY A 407 12.86 28.27 10.19
N PHE A 408 13.32 27.29 9.40
CA PHE A 408 14.51 26.47 9.68
C PHE A 408 15.42 26.40 8.43
N TYR A 409 16.71 26.16 8.65
CA TYR A 409 17.72 25.98 7.60
C TYR A 409 18.59 24.74 7.85
N ARG A 410 19.22 24.23 6.79
CA ARG A 410 20.04 23.01 6.78
C ARG A 410 21.39 23.25 7.47
N ASP A 411 21.63 22.55 8.57
CA ASP A 411 22.93 22.53 9.25
C ASP A 411 23.88 21.57 8.52
N LYS A 412 24.70 22.11 7.60
CA LYS A 412 25.64 21.33 6.78
C LYS A 412 26.65 20.49 7.57
N SER A 413 26.85 20.74 8.87
CA SER A 413 27.73 19.94 9.74
C SER A 413 27.17 18.56 10.11
N LYS A 414 25.99 18.19 9.59
CA LYS A 414 25.23 16.99 9.97
C LYS A 414 24.65 16.36 8.72
N ASP A 415 24.53 15.03 8.69
CA ASP A 415 23.76 14.35 7.65
C ASP A 415 22.27 14.76 7.66
N ILE A 416 21.57 14.58 6.55
CA ILE A 416 20.13 14.87 6.42
C ILE A 416 19.28 13.99 7.34
N THR A 417 19.67 12.74 7.62
CA THR A 417 18.91 11.83 8.49
C THR A 417 18.98 12.19 9.98
N HIS A 418 19.92 13.05 10.38
CA HIS A 418 20.19 13.36 11.78
C HIS A 418 19.07 14.21 12.42
N ARG A 419 18.68 13.89 13.66
CA ARG A 419 17.55 14.55 14.39
C ARG A 419 17.66 16.07 14.56
N LYS A 420 18.84 16.66 14.32
CA LYS A 420 19.13 18.11 14.35
C LYS A 420 19.65 18.65 13.00
N ALA A 421 19.38 17.98 11.87
CA ALA A 421 19.79 18.41 10.52
C ALA A 421 19.23 19.78 10.11
N CYS A 422 18.14 20.23 10.76
CA CYS A 422 17.49 21.51 10.56
C CYS A 422 17.54 22.39 11.81
N LYS A 423 18.14 23.57 11.66
CA LYS A 423 18.45 24.56 12.70
C LYS A 423 17.52 25.77 12.56
N ALA A 424 17.03 26.31 13.67
CA ALA A 424 16.05 27.39 13.64
C ALA A 424 16.64 28.72 13.14
N CYS A 425 15.89 29.46 12.33
CA CYS A 425 16.23 30.83 11.92
C CYS A 425 16.15 31.78 13.12
N LYS A 426 17.28 32.27 13.63
CA LYS A 426 17.34 33.25 14.74
C LYS A 426 17.23 34.71 14.25
N CYS A 427 16.31 35.00 13.31
CA CYS A 427 16.20 36.33 12.71
C CYS A 427 15.79 37.39 13.75
N HIS A 428 16.62 38.42 13.90
CA HIS A 428 16.44 39.48 14.88
C HIS A 428 15.13 40.26 14.63
N PRO A 429 14.22 40.37 15.63
CA PRO A 429 12.85 40.86 15.41
C PRO A 429 12.78 42.31 14.92
N VAL A 430 13.79 43.13 15.25
CA VAL A 430 13.87 44.53 14.84
C VAL A 430 14.69 44.71 13.55
N GLY A 431 15.76 43.93 13.34
CA GLY A 431 16.67 44.11 12.20
C GLY A 431 16.30 43.33 10.94
N ALA A 432 15.51 42.26 11.03
CA ALA A 432 15.03 41.51 9.88
C ALA A 432 13.68 42.03 9.34
N LEU A 433 13.39 41.69 8.09
CA LEU A 433 12.10 41.89 7.41
C LEU A 433 11.08 40.76 7.70
N GLY A 434 11.51 39.68 8.35
CA GLY A 434 10.67 38.54 8.70
C GLY A 434 11.44 37.43 9.43
N LYS A 435 10.71 36.46 10.00
CA LYS A 435 11.27 35.34 10.79
C LYS A 435 11.80 34.16 9.94
N MET A 436 11.58 34.18 8.63
CA MET A 436 12.01 33.13 7.70
C MET A 436 13.37 33.50 7.10
N CYS A 437 14.36 32.62 7.25
CA CYS A 437 15.67 32.72 6.62
C CYS A 437 15.79 31.80 5.40
N ASN A 438 16.85 31.96 4.62
CA ASN A 438 17.19 31.07 3.51
C ASN A 438 17.47 29.63 4.02
N GLN A 439 16.78 28.63 3.48
CA GLN A 439 16.85 27.24 3.94
C GLN A 439 18.23 26.57 3.73
N THR A 440 19.08 27.09 2.85
CA THR A 440 20.39 26.52 2.49
C THR A 440 21.57 27.27 3.14
N THR A 441 21.43 28.58 3.39
CA THR A 441 22.50 29.41 3.97
C THR A 441 22.22 29.90 5.39
N GLY A 442 20.98 29.84 5.87
CA GLY A 442 20.57 30.42 7.15
C GLY A 442 20.42 31.94 7.17
N GLN A 443 20.71 32.64 6.06
CA GLN A 443 20.68 34.10 5.99
C GLN A 443 19.25 34.64 6.12
N CYS A 444 19.03 35.49 7.12
CA CYS A 444 17.80 36.23 7.33
C CYS A 444 17.67 37.43 6.35
N PRO A 445 16.46 37.83 5.95
CA PRO A 445 16.24 38.96 5.06
C PRO A 445 16.37 40.27 5.84
N CYS A 446 17.53 40.91 5.80
CA CYS A 446 17.81 42.11 6.60
C CYS A 446 17.12 43.37 6.06
N LYS A 447 16.86 44.33 6.96
CA LYS A 447 16.43 45.69 6.58
C LYS A 447 17.58 46.50 5.99
N ASP A 448 17.24 47.60 5.34
CA ASP A 448 18.20 48.57 4.82
C ASP A 448 19.16 49.03 5.94
N GLY A 449 20.48 48.96 5.70
CA GLY A 449 21.51 49.30 6.68
C GLY A 449 21.85 48.23 7.73
N VAL A 450 21.15 47.08 7.74
CA VAL A 450 21.37 45.97 8.68
C VAL A 450 22.13 44.82 8.00
N THR A 451 22.99 44.13 8.74
CA THR A 451 23.79 42.99 8.27
C THR A 451 23.94 41.90 9.35
N GLY A 452 24.70 40.84 9.05
CA GLY A 452 24.82 39.63 9.86
C GLY A 452 23.86 38.53 9.40
N LEU A 453 24.19 37.26 9.69
CA LEU A 453 23.37 36.09 9.33
C LEU A 453 21.94 36.21 9.86
N THR A 454 21.84 36.80 11.05
CA THR A 454 20.68 36.97 11.91
C THR A 454 20.06 38.37 11.81
N CYS A 455 20.68 39.30 11.07
CA CYS A 455 20.30 40.72 10.95
C CYS A 455 20.31 41.48 12.30
N ASP A 456 21.35 41.25 13.09
CA ASP A 456 21.52 41.73 14.46
C ASP A 456 22.35 43.01 14.60
N ARG A 457 23.12 43.40 13.58
CA ARG A 457 24.05 44.54 13.63
C ARG A 457 23.93 45.47 12.43
N CYS A 458 24.29 46.74 12.59
CA CYS A 458 24.37 47.69 11.47
C CYS A 458 25.56 47.38 10.55
N ALA A 459 25.42 47.72 9.27
CA ALA A 459 26.51 47.63 8.28
C ALA A 459 27.54 48.75 8.46
N LYS A 460 28.77 48.56 7.96
CA LYS A 460 29.82 49.59 8.00
C LYS A 460 29.31 50.90 7.36
N GLY A 461 29.45 52.02 8.08
CA GLY A 461 28.89 53.31 7.68
C GLY A 461 27.44 53.57 8.12
N TYR A 462 26.84 52.69 8.93
CA TYR A 462 25.55 52.90 9.59
C TYR A 462 25.68 52.81 11.11
N GLN A 463 24.88 53.60 11.83
CA GLN A 463 24.74 53.59 13.28
C GLN A 463 23.32 53.19 13.69
N GLN A 464 23.15 52.67 14.90
CA GLN A 464 21.85 52.24 15.41
C GLN A 464 20.95 53.45 15.73
N SER A 465 19.66 53.34 15.41
CA SER A 465 18.64 54.35 15.71
C SER A 465 17.63 53.84 16.74
N LYS A 466 16.93 54.76 17.41
CA LYS A 466 15.82 54.44 18.33
C LYS A 466 14.55 53.94 17.62
N SER A 467 14.51 53.90 16.28
CA SER A 467 13.33 53.49 15.51
C SER A 467 13.29 51.97 15.27
N PRO A 468 12.25 51.25 15.74
CA PRO A 468 12.09 49.83 15.42
C PRO A 468 11.73 49.59 13.94
N ILE A 469 11.34 50.63 13.19
CA ILE A 469 11.05 50.55 11.76
C ILE A 469 12.35 50.61 10.97
N ALA A 470 13.19 51.63 11.23
CA ALA A 470 14.47 51.88 10.57
C ALA A 470 15.63 51.84 11.59
N PRO A 471 16.08 50.66 12.03
CA PRO A 471 16.98 50.52 13.18
C PRO A 471 18.44 50.88 12.90
N CYS A 472 18.83 51.04 11.64
CA CYS A 472 20.16 51.49 11.25
C CYS A 472 20.03 52.66 10.27
N ILE A 473 20.72 53.77 10.56
CA ILE A 473 20.76 54.98 9.73
C ILE A 473 22.20 55.25 9.29
N LYS A 474 22.40 55.82 8.10
CA LYS A 474 23.75 56.16 7.63
C LYS A 474 24.39 57.18 8.57
N ILE A 475 25.67 57.01 8.86
CA ILE A 475 26.48 58.03 9.53
C ILE A 475 26.69 59.16 8.49
N PRO A 476 26.33 60.42 8.79
CA PRO A 476 26.63 61.53 7.91
C PRO A 476 28.15 61.74 7.85
N LYS A 477 28.69 61.95 6.64
CA LYS A 477 30.07 62.45 6.52
C LYS A 477 30.08 63.94 6.92
N PRO A 478 31.06 64.42 7.70
CA PRO A 478 31.23 65.85 7.90
C PRO A 478 31.54 66.51 6.55
N THR A 479 30.83 67.60 6.25
CA THR A 479 31.13 68.46 5.11
C THR A 479 32.18 69.48 5.52
N THR A 480 33.38 69.41 4.94
CA THR A 480 34.40 70.46 5.10
C THR A 480 33.91 71.75 4.47
N THR A 481 33.61 72.73 5.32
CA THR A 481 33.21 74.09 4.93
C THR A 481 34.42 75.00 4.78
N SER A 482 34.64 75.54 3.59
CA SER A 482 35.48 76.72 3.36
C SER A 482 34.61 77.98 3.35
N ASN A 483 35.15 79.10 3.86
CA ASN A 483 34.45 80.37 4.01
C ASN A 483 34.28 81.12 2.67
N GLY A 484 33.29 82.03 2.61
CA GLY A 484 33.30 83.09 1.60
C GLY A 484 31.98 83.87 1.42
N GLY A 485 31.93 85.10 1.96
CA GLY A 485 31.15 86.22 1.41
C GLY A 485 29.63 86.23 1.61
N ASN A 486 29.11 87.32 2.21
CA ASN A 486 27.69 87.66 2.22
C ASN A 486 27.44 88.86 1.29
N GLY A 487 26.36 88.84 0.51
CA GLY A 487 26.02 89.91 -0.43
C GLY A 487 24.73 89.61 -1.19
N GLY A 488 23.75 90.51 -1.13
CA GLY A 488 22.41 90.30 -1.69
C GLY A 488 21.91 91.45 -2.56
N LYS A 489 20.79 91.18 -3.26
CA LYS A 489 20.06 92.03 -4.24
C LYS A 489 20.70 92.15 -5.64
N GLY A 490 20.15 91.39 -6.57
CA GLY A 490 20.10 91.72 -8.00
C GLY A 490 18.74 91.28 -8.56
N LYS A 491 17.95 92.20 -9.14
CA LYS A 491 16.72 91.85 -9.86
C LYS A 491 17.07 91.61 -11.33
N GLY A 492 16.84 90.39 -11.82
CA GLY A 492 16.84 90.07 -13.24
C GLY A 492 15.49 89.49 -13.64
N LYS A 493 14.79 90.13 -14.59
CA LYS A 493 13.88 89.39 -15.46
C LYS A 493 14.76 88.65 -16.46
N ASP A 494 14.55 87.35 -16.64
CA ASP A 494 14.10 86.84 -17.94
C ASP A 494 13.72 85.36 -17.88
N ARG A 495 12.97 84.94 -18.89
CA ARG A 495 12.56 83.54 -19.14
C ARG A 495 13.62 82.89 -20.05
N PRO A 496 13.89 81.58 -19.92
CA PRO A 496 12.83 80.58 -20.10
C PRO A 496 12.82 79.37 -19.14
N ASP A 497 11.62 78.87 -18.85
CA ASP A 497 11.41 77.43 -18.67
C ASP A 497 11.68 76.74 -20.02
N PRO A 498 12.63 75.80 -20.09
CA PRO A 498 12.24 74.44 -20.49
C PRO A 498 13.02 73.35 -19.72
N ALA A 499 12.54 72.11 -19.62
CA ALA A 499 11.38 71.51 -20.28
C ALA A 499 10.54 70.61 -19.34
N ASP A 500 9.22 70.65 -19.51
CA ASP A 500 8.36 69.50 -19.23
C ASP A 500 8.69 68.39 -20.25
N ASP A 501 9.18 67.23 -19.81
CA ASP A 501 9.28 66.05 -20.67
C ASP A 501 7.87 65.50 -20.96
N SER A 502 7.26 66.10 -21.98
CA SER A 502 5.93 65.78 -22.47
C SER A 502 5.77 64.33 -23.00
N SER A 503 6.84 63.53 -23.05
CA SER A 503 6.80 62.12 -23.46
C SER A 503 5.93 61.25 -22.53
N CYS A 504 5.90 61.55 -21.22
CA CYS A 504 5.20 60.76 -20.20
C CYS A 504 3.67 61.03 -20.14
N LYS A 505 2.98 60.94 -21.30
CA LYS A 505 1.52 61.11 -21.47
C LYS A 505 0.70 60.51 -20.30
N LYS A 506 0.09 61.40 -19.49
CA LYS A 506 -0.68 61.18 -18.23
C LYS A 506 -1.04 59.71 -17.92
N CYS A 507 -0.19 59.03 -17.13
CA CYS A 507 -0.48 57.67 -16.63
C CYS A 507 -1.82 57.58 -15.90
N LYS A 508 -2.75 56.75 -16.39
CA LYS A 508 -4.09 56.59 -15.79
C LYS A 508 -4.00 56.14 -14.32
N LYS A 509 -4.49 56.99 -13.39
CA LYS A 509 -4.34 56.92 -11.91
C LYS A 509 -4.34 55.49 -11.35
N ARG A 510 -3.42 55.18 -10.43
CA ARG A 510 -3.16 53.84 -9.81
C ARG A 510 -4.45 53.03 -9.64
N VAL A 511 -4.60 51.94 -10.40
CA VAL A 511 -5.83 51.13 -10.40
C VAL A 511 -5.93 50.29 -9.12
N ARG A 512 -6.49 50.90 -8.07
CA ARG A 512 -6.73 50.28 -6.75
C ARG A 512 -7.72 49.10 -6.81
N ARG A 513 -8.60 49.04 -7.83
CA ARG A 513 -9.65 48.00 -8.00
C ARG A 513 -9.87 47.68 -9.49
N LEU A 514 -9.70 46.42 -9.91
CA LEU A 514 -10.16 45.88 -11.20
C LEU A 514 -11.69 45.65 -11.17
N LYS A 515 -12.45 46.29 -12.08
CA LYS A 515 -13.89 46.02 -12.34
C LYS A 515 -14.03 44.92 -13.41
N PHE A 516 -15.13 44.18 -13.42
CA PHE A 516 -15.36 43.05 -14.36
C PHE A 516 -15.28 43.47 -15.85
N LYS A 517 -15.95 44.54 -16.28
CA LYS A 517 -15.83 45.10 -17.64
C LYS A 517 -14.41 45.57 -18.03
N LYS A 518 -13.51 45.78 -17.05
CA LYS A 518 -12.07 46.05 -17.27
C LYS A 518 -11.19 44.78 -17.25
N TYR A 519 -11.70 43.68 -16.69
CA TYR A 519 -11.14 42.35 -16.87
C TYR A 519 -11.49 41.85 -18.28
N CYS A 520 -12.76 41.83 -18.69
CA CYS A 520 -13.21 41.31 -20.00
C CYS A 520 -12.47 41.90 -21.22
N LYS A 521 -12.23 43.22 -21.28
CA LYS A 521 -11.60 43.91 -22.43
C LYS A 521 -10.08 43.67 -22.60
N ARG A 522 -9.58 42.52 -22.14
CA ARG A 522 -8.15 42.12 -22.07
C ARG A 522 -7.98 40.62 -22.31
N ASP A 523 -6.79 40.24 -22.75
CA ASP A 523 -6.59 39.02 -23.52
C ASP A 523 -5.99 37.90 -22.66
N TYR A 524 -5.28 38.26 -21.59
CA TYR A 524 -4.85 37.33 -20.54
C TYR A 524 -4.96 37.96 -19.15
N ALA A 525 -5.02 37.11 -18.12
CA ALA A 525 -4.97 37.49 -16.72
C ALA A 525 -4.18 36.45 -15.92
N ILE A 526 -3.09 36.86 -15.26
CA ILE A 526 -2.19 35.96 -14.52
C ILE A 526 -1.81 36.53 -13.14
N GLN A 527 -1.58 35.63 -12.19
CA GLN A 527 -0.90 35.90 -10.93
C GLN A 527 0.59 35.57 -11.11
N ALA A 528 1.42 36.60 -11.27
CA ALA A 528 2.86 36.49 -11.44
C ALA A 528 3.61 36.84 -10.14
N GLN A 529 4.60 36.04 -9.75
CA GLN A 529 5.58 36.35 -8.72
C GLN A 529 6.88 36.81 -9.40
N VAL A 530 7.31 38.04 -9.13
CA VAL A 530 8.49 38.62 -9.77
C VAL A 530 9.76 38.14 -9.06
N ILE A 531 10.66 37.52 -9.82
CA ILE A 531 11.92 36.94 -9.33
C ILE A 531 13.02 37.99 -9.46
N SER A 532 13.52 38.19 -10.68
CA SER A 532 14.60 39.11 -11.04
C SER A 532 14.16 40.10 -12.13
N ARG A 533 15.07 40.99 -12.54
CA ARG A 533 14.91 41.89 -13.69
C ARG A 533 16.24 42.02 -14.43
N GLU A 534 16.15 42.25 -15.72
CA GLU A 534 17.23 42.40 -16.69
C GLU A 534 16.86 43.55 -17.63
N THR A 535 17.84 44.31 -18.13
CA THR A 535 17.61 45.40 -19.10
C THR A 535 18.21 44.97 -20.42
N VAL A 536 17.41 45.01 -21.48
CA VAL A 536 17.78 44.56 -22.84
C VAL A 536 17.27 45.66 -23.77
N ASP A 537 18.18 46.49 -24.27
CA ASP A 537 17.91 47.61 -25.17
C ASP A 537 16.85 48.59 -24.63
N GLU A 538 15.77 48.81 -25.40
CA GLU A 538 14.57 49.59 -25.04
C GLU A 538 13.64 48.88 -24.02
N TRP A 539 13.98 47.67 -23.58
CA TRP A 539 13.11 46.82 -22.77
C TRP A 539 13.72 46.49 -21.40
N VAL A 540 12.83 46.22 -20.45
CA VAL A 540 13.17 45.58 -19.18
C VAL A 540 12.40 44.28 -19.08
N LYS A 541 13.14 43.18 -19.06
CA LYS A 541 12.68 41.80 -18.93
C LYS A 541 12.59 41.47 -17.45
N PHE A 542 11.39 41.11 -16.97
CA PHE A 542 11.20 40.58 -15.62
C PHE A 542 10.99 39.07 -15.70
N ASN A 543 11.86 38.31 -15.04
CA ASN A 543 11.68 36.87 -14.89
C ASN A 543 10.64 36.65 -13.80
N VAL A 544 9.56 35.93 -14.11
CA VAL A 544 8.43 35.73 -13.19
C VAL A 544 7.99 34.28 -13.16
N ASN A 545 7.57 33.80 -12.00
CA ASN A 545 6.84 32.53 -11.87
C ASN A 545 5.32 32.81 -11.90
N VAL A 546 4.62 32.19 -12.85
CA VAL A 546 3.17 32.24 -13.01
C VAL A 546 2.51 31.24 -12.06
N VAL A 547 2.09 31.75 -10.90
CA VAL A 547 1.47 30.95 -9.83
C VAL A 547 0.06 30.47 -10.24
N GLN A 548 -0.69 31.31 -10.96
CA GLN A 548 -2.02 30.96 -11.47
C GLN A 548 -2.38 31.77 -12.72
N SER A 549 -2.83 31.09 -13.77
CA SER A 549 -3.55 31.68 -14.90
C SER A 549 -5.07 31.73 -14.64
N TYR A 550 -5.74 32.70 -15.27
CA TYR A 550 -7.19 32.81 -15.32
C TYR A 550 -7.61 32.77 -16.81
N PRO A 551 -7.96 31.58 -17.32
CA PRO A 551 -8.09 31.32 -18.75
C PRO A 551 -9.34 31.95 -19.37
N ARG A 552 -9.32 32.14 -20.69
CA ARG A 552 -10.31 32.90 -21.46
C ARG A 552 -10.67 32.22 -22.79
N PRO A 553 -11.72 32.66 -23.52
CA PRO A 553 -12.06 32.04 -24.82
C PRO A 553 -10.95 32.08 -25.88
N THR A 554 -10.07 33.09 -25.84
CA THR A 554 -8.94 33.24 -26.76
C THR A 554 -7.63 32.76 -26.11
N ASP A 555 -7.60 31.55 -25.52
CA ASP A 555 -6.63 31.26 -24.45
C ASP A 555 -5.17 31.14 -24.91
N ARG A 556 -4.46 32.27 -24.85
CA ARG A 556 -3.00 32.36 -24.94
C ARG A 556 -2.34 32.61 -23.58
N SER A 557 -3.13 32.58 -22.49
CA SER A 557 -2.68 32.89 -21.14
C SER A 557 -1.44 32.08 -20.75
N ALA A 558 -0.44 32.72 -20.14
CA ALA A 558 0.78 32.03 -19.73
C ALA A 558 0.46 30.80 -18.88
N ARG A 559 1.03 29.64 -19.26
CA ARG A 559 0.99 28.42 -18.46
C ARG A 559 1.67 28.66 -17.10
N ARG A 560 1.37 27.83 -16.10
CA ARG A 560 2.09 27.91 -14.82
C ARG A 560 3.56 27.52 -15.01
N GLY A 561 4.43 28.10 -14.21
CA GLY A 561 5.89 27.96 -14.36
C GLY A 561 6.55 29.29 -14.66
N GLU A 562 7.82 29.26 -15.08
CA GLU A 562 8.61 30.48 -15.27
C GLU A 562 8.44 31.09 -16.67
N THR A 563 8.41 32.42 -16.74
CA THR A 563 8.26 33.15 -17.99
C THR A 563 8.75 34.60 -17.87
N HIS A 564 8.70 35.34 -18.99
CA HIS A 564 9.26 36.68 -19.12
C HIS A 564 8.18 37.73 -19.37
N LEU A 565 8.05 38.71 -18.46
CA LEU A 565 7.23 39.90 -18.70
C LEU A 565 8.12 41.01 -19.27
N TRP A 566 7.75 41.52 -20.44
CA TRP A 566 8.52 42.53 -21.17
C TRP A 566 7.87 43.90 -20.99
N VAL A 567 8.64 44.89 -20.51
CA VAL A 567 8.14 46.23 -20.21
C VAL A 567 9.00 47.26 -20.94
N PRO A 568 8.41 48.22 -21.69
CA PRO A 568 9.20 49.30 -22.30
C PRO A 568 9.94 50.11 -21.22
N ARG A 569 11.19 50.48 -21.50
CA ARG A 569 12.08 51.19 -20.58
C ARG A 569 11.50 52.55 -20.19
N ASP A 570 10.85 53.25 -21.13
CA ASP A 570 10.20 54.55 -20.86
C ASP A 570 8.91 54.43 -20.05
N ASP A 571 8.12 53.37 -20.27
CA ASP A 571 6.97 53.05 -19.41
C ASP A 571 7.42 52.85 -17.95
N LEU A 572 8.65 52.36 -17.72
CA LEU A 572 9.26 52.29 -16.39
C LEU A 572 9.88 53.62 -15.91
N LYS A 573 10.46 54.46 -16.79
CA LYS A 573 10.86 55.85 -16.45
C LYS A 573 9.66 56.64 -15.91
N CYS A 574 8.52 56.58 -16.60
CA CYS A 574 7.24 57.15 -16.14
C CYS A 574 6.64 56.43 -14.91
N LYS A 575 7.26 55.34 -14.42
CA LYS A 575 6.85 54.52 -13.26
C LYS A 575 5.49 53.83 -13.48
N CYS A 576 5.23 53.29 -14.67
CA CYS A 576 3.94 52.77 -15.15
C CYS A 576 4.09 51.54 -16.08
N PRO A 577 4.32 50.31 -15.57
CA PRO A 577 3.80 49.80 -14.29
C PRO A 577 4.78 49.84 -13.09
N LYS A 578 4.23 49.95 -11.87
CA LYS A 578 5.01 49.89 -10.60
C LYS A 578 5.27 48.46 -10.14
N ILE A 579 6.07 47.73 -10.92
CA ILE A 579 6.61 46.40 -10.58
C ILE A 579 7.75 46.55 -9.54
N ARG A 580 7.93 45.53 -8.69
CA ARG A 580 9.05 45.37 -7.75
C ARG A 580 9.37 43.87 -7.60
N LEU A 581 10.65 43.55 -7.42
CA LEU A 581 11.12 42.18 -7.18
C LEU A 581 10.53 41.59 -5.88
N GLY A 582 10.50 40.26 -5.78
CA GLY A 582 10.01 39.53 -4.61
C GLY A 582 8.52 39.71 -4.30
N ARG A 583 7.72 40.29 -5.21
CA ARG A 583 6.31 40.59 -4.99
C ARG A 583 5.40 39.92 -6.01
N ARG A 584 4.26 39.44 -5.52
CA ARG A 584 3.16 38.90 -6.33
C ARG A 584 2.28 40.03 -6.88
N TYR A 585 1.92 39.92 -8.14
CA TYR A 585 1.06 40.85 -8.87
C TYR A 585 0.00 40.10 -9.67
N LEU A 586 -1.22 40.66 -9.70
CA LEU A 586 -2.19 40.38 -10.74
C LEU A 586 -1.82 41.23 -11.97
N VAL A 587 -1.50 40.58 -13.08
CA VAL A 587 -1.19 41.22 -14.37
C VAL A 587 -2.34 40.91 -15.33
N VAL A 588 -2.95 41.95 -15.88
CA VAL A 588 -4.02 41.83 -16.89
C VAL A 588 -3.68 42.76 -18.06
N ALA A 589 -3.33 42.19 -19.21
CA ALA A 589 -2.74 42.90 -20.34
C ALA A 589 -3.34 42.45 -21.67
N ARG A 590 -2.67 42.78 -22.79
CA ARG A 590 -3.02 42.36 -24.15
C ARG A 590 -1.82 41.72 -24.81
N TYR A 591 -2.04 40.87 -25.80
CA TYR A 591 -0.97 40.51 -26.73
C TYR A 591 -0.80 41.62 -27.77
N ARG A 592 0.41 41.76 -28.30
CA ARG A 592 0.68 42.52 -29.52
C ARG A 592 0.54 41.54 -30.68
N LYS A 593 -0.29 41.84 -31.70
CA LYS A 593 -0.34 41.00 -32.90
C LYS A 593 1.08 40.91 -33.48
N GLY A 594 1.52 39.70 -33.83
CA GLY A 594 2.87 39.42 -34.32
C GLY A 594 3.95 39.20 -33.24
N ASP A 595 3.64 39.27 -31.94
CA ASP A 595 4.65 39.11 -30.87
C ASP A 595 4.18 38.12 -29.78
N ASN A 596 4.96 37.07 -29.56
CA ASN A 596 4.70 36.06 -28.52
C ASN A 596 5.15 36.49 -27.11
N ARG A 597 5.77 37.67 -26.95
CA ARG A 597 6.20 38.19 -25.64
C ARG A 597 5.01 38.71 -24.81
N TYR A 598 5.04 38.44 -23.51
CA TYR A 598 4.07 38.97 -22.55
C TYR A 598 4.34 40.45 -22.24
N ILE A 599 3.94 41.34 -23.15
CA ILE A 599 4.17 42.79 -23.04
C ILE A 599 3.24 43.42 -21.99
N VAL A 600 3.82 44.16 -21.04
CA VAL A 600 3.12 44.78 -19.90
C VAL A 600 3.32 46.30 -19.92
N ASP A 601 2.74 46.93 -20.95
CA ASP A 601 2.80 48.37 -21.22
C ASP A 601 2.00 49.27 -20.24
N ARG A 602 2.08 50.59 -20.43
CA ARG A 602 1.27 51.60 -19.71
C ARG A 602 -0.24 51.37 -19.85
N LYS A 603 -0.72 50.68 -20.90
CA LYS A 603 -2.13 50.28 -21.04
C LYS A 603 -2.46 49.09 -20.12
N ALA A 604 -1.54 48.16 -19.86
CA ALA A 604 -1.71 46.97 -19.00
C ALA A 604 -2.05 47.31 -17.54
N LYS A 605 -2.59 46.34 -16.80
CA LYS A 605 -3.13 46.56 -15.45
C LYS A 605 -2.47 45.62 -14.45
N VAL A 606 -1.35 46.12 -13.92
CA VAL A 606 -0.55 45.50 -12.85
C VAL A 606 -1.07 45.98 -11.49
N VAL A 607 -1.57 45.05 -10.66
CA VAL A 607 -2.11 45.33 -9.32
C VAL A 607 -1.40 44.42 -8.32
N ARG A 608 -0.86 44.98 -7.22
CA ARG A 608 -0.21 44.15 -6.17
C ARG A 608 -1.21 43.12 -5.65
N TRP A 609 -0.78 41.86 -5.57
CA TRP A 609 -1.61 40.77 -5.11
C TRP A 609 -2.09 40.97 -3.66
N LYS A 610 -3.29 40.45 -3.39
CA LYS A 610 -3.97 40.33 -2.10
C LYS A 610 -5.00 39.21 -2.28
N ASP A 611 -5.19 38.33 -1.32
CA ASP A 611 -5.79 37.02 -1.57
C ASP A 611 -7.31 37.07 -1.84
N LYS A 612 -7.95 38.18 -1.47
CA LYS A 612 -9.29 38.56 -1.93
C LYS A 612 -9.43 38.73 -3.46
N TRP A 613 -8.32 38.75 -4.22
CA TRP A 613 -8.35 38.61 -5.67
C TRP A 613 -8.73 37.20 -6.11
N ASN A 614 -8.39 36.14 -5.39
CA ASN A 614 -8.69 34.75 -5.78
C ASN A 614 -10.22 34.51 -5.85
N ARG A 615 -10.97 34.78 -4.76
CA ARG A 615 -12.45 34.73 -4.72
C ARG A 615 -13.14 35.76 -5.64
N ARG A 616 -12.40 36.73 -6.19
CA ARG A 616 -12.93 37.74 -7.15
C ARG A 616 -12.68 37.33 -8.60
N LEU A 617 -11.52 36.79 -8.92
CA LEU A 617 -11.16 36.32 -10.27
C LEU A 617 -11.87 35.01 -10.60
N ARG A 618 -12.01 34.06 -9.64
CA ARG A 618 -12.88 32.87 -9.82
C ARG A 618 -14.33 33.26 -10.19
N ARG A 619 -14.87 34.33 -9.59
CA ARG A 619 -16.19 34.89 -9.95
C ARG A 619 -16.21 35.60 -11.30
N TYR A 620 -15.08 36.17 -11.75
CA TYR A 620 -14.98 36.77 -13.08
C TYR A 620 -14.92 35.67 -14.17
N VAL A 621 -14.10 34.64 -13.98
CA VAL A 621 -14.06 33.46 -14.88
C VAL A 621 -15.43 32.75 -14.94
N LYS A 622 -16.13 32.54 -13.82
CA LYS A 622 -17.49 31.94 -13.83
C LYS A 622 -18.54 32.83 -14.54
N ARG A 623 -18.34 34.16 -14.62
CA ARG A 623 -19.19 35.07 -15.40
C ARG A 623 -18.81 35.09 -16.88
N GLU A 624 -17.52 35.09 -17.19
CA GLU A 624 -16.98 35.05 -18.56
C GLU A 624 -17.39 33.76 -19.28
N ARG A 625 -17.31 32.60 -18.60
CA ARG A 625 -17.86 31.31 -19.08
C ARG A 625 -19.38 31.28 -19.28
N ARG A 626 -20.12 32.27 -18.77
CA ARG A 626 -21.57 32.46 -18.98
C ARG A 626 -21.87 33.54 -20.03
N GLY A 627 -20.92 33.84 -20.93
CA GLY A 627 -21.08 34.85 -21.99
C GLY A 627 -21.04 36.32 -21.54
N LEU A 628 -21.14 36.60 -20.24
CA LEU A 628 -21.34 37.94 -19.65
C LEU A 628 -20.17 38.94 -19.85
N CYS A 629 -19.16 38.61 -20.67
CA CYS A 629 -18.15 39.55 -21.14
C CYS A 629 -18.50 40.22 -22.50
N ARG A 630 -19.58 39.80 -23.17
CA ARG A 630 -20.17 40.54 -24.30
C ARG A 630 -20.97 41.73 -23.72
N GLY A 631 -20.37 42.94 -23.75
CA GLY A 631 -20.95 44.19 -23.21
C GLY A 631 -19.94 45.30 -22.91
#